data_AF-A0A0R2U623-F1
#
_entry.id   AF-A0A0R2U623-F1
#
_cell.length_a   1.000
_cell.length_b   1.000
_cell.length_c   1.000
_cell.angle_alpha   90.00
_cell.angle_beta   90.00
_cell.angle_gamma   90.00
#
_symmetry.space_group_name_H-M   'P 1'
#
loop_
_entity.id
_entity.type
_entity.pdbx_description
1 polymer ?
#
loop_
_entity_poly.entity_id
_entity_poly.type
_entity_poly.pdbx_seq_one_letter_code
_entity_poly.pdbx_strand_id
1 'polypeptide(L)'
;MLFSIAVTLLFLSFFAAVVFTGLLRNIAKQRNWLIDIPNKSRKFHFRPTPLVGGIAIHLSMLLSTLFLLFLVDYKYDFKVVGFDWLKSSPDSQFVEKSYSQKLSVINNDSSQGAESYRINLTTQDTPLDEPPLYDVRIGSSEDSQFQITQINKNVFQVLLSDGTSKSFQLTDAGVLEVDPLGQPLGQVINVKHAKGSLYSFSSFTTAFILIAILLQAFTLIDDAVGMRPVKRLLGQSIAVLAVIILGNTFIDSLQISILGTSLQLGPWGIPFTIFAVVGVINAFNMIDGINGLCAGFALIAMGALQVASGFHVSNYSLIIAAGSIIGFLSYNLGLLGTQRRVFLGDNGSTFLGFLVAWTCINYSQGESSLIMPVTCLWIVAIPLLDCVGVMFQRATQGVAPFNAGRDHIHHKLQDYFGSSWQTLIFLCSLGMLLASIGIVIEKTTQSSEISLLIFLGVAACYFIASNRLIKKTAADV
;
A
#
# COMPACT_ATOMS: atom_id res chain seq x y z
N MET A 1 16.07 15.76 6.58
CA MET A 1 14.92 15.29 7.38
C MET A 1 14.24 14.08 6.74
N LEU A 2 13.67 14.19 5.53
CA LEU A 2 12.92 13.09 4.89
C LEU A 2 13.72 11.78 4.71
N PHE A 3 14.98 11.86 4.28
CA PHE A 3 15.87 10.70 4.17
C PHE A 3 16.12 10.02 5.53
N SER A 4 16.29 10.82 6.59
CA SER A 4 16.46 10.30 7.95
C SER A 4 15.21 9.55 8.41
N ILE A 5 14.01 10.10 8.16
CA ILE A 5 12.74 9.46 8.51
C ILE A 5 12.59 8.12 7.77
N ALA A 6 12.88 8.10 6.46
CA ALA A 6 12.84 6.88 5.65
C ALA A 6 13.74 5.77 6.23
N VAL A 7 15.00 6.10 6.51
CA VAL A 7 15.97 5.15 7.10
C VAL A 7 15.51 4.69 8.48
N THR A 8 15.03 5.60 9.34
CA THR A 8 14.49 5.26 10.65
C THR A 8 13.31 4.28 10.55
N LEU A 9 12.37 4.51 9.64
CA LEU A 9 11.21 3.64 9.46
C LEU A 9 11.58 2.28 8.86
N LEU A 10 12.57 2.24 7.97
CA LEU A 10 13.12 0.98 7.45
C LEU A 10 13.69 0.12 8.58
N PHE A 11 14.54 0.71 9.43
CA PHE A 11 15.13 -0.02 10.55
C PHE A 11 14.09 -0.39 11.62
N LEU A 12 13.18 0.53 11.95
CA LEU A 12 12.11 0.26 12.92
C LEU A 12 11.25 -0.92 12.47
N SER A 13 10.78 -0.91 11.22
CA SER A 13 9.96 -1.99 10.66
C SER A 13 10.73 -3.30 10.55
N PHE A 14 12.01 -3.25 10.16
CA PHE A 14 12.90 -4.41 10.15
C PHE A 14 13.04 -5.05 11.54
N PHE A 15 13.44 -4.28 12.55
CA PHE A 15 13.63 -4.81 13.89
C PHE A 15 12.32 -5.26 14.53
N ALA A 16 11.23 -4.52 14.30
CA ALA A 16 9.89 -4.93 14.72
C ALA A 16 9.50 -6.29 14.12
N ALA A 17 9.71 -6.51 12.83
CA ALA A 17 9.44 -7.79 12.18
C ALA A 17 10.31 -8.91 12.76
N VAL A 18 11.60 -8.65 13.04
CA VAL A 18 12.49 -9.63 13.65
C VAL A 18 12.00 -10.04 15.05
N VAL A 19 11.57 -9.08 15.86
CA VAL A 19 11.04 -9.31 17.21
C VAL A 19 9.70 -10.06 17.16
N PHE A 20 8.73 -9.57 16.38
CA PHE A 20 7.42 -10.22 16.27
C PHE A 20 7.52 -11.64 15.71
N THR A 21 8.36 -11.87 14.70
CA THR A 21 8.57 -13.22 14.15
C THR A 21 9.13 -14.16 15.22
N GLY A 22 10.11 -13.72 16.01
CA GLY A 22 10.68 -14.51 17.09
C GLY A 22 9.68 -14.84 18.20
N LEU A 23 8.89 -13.84 18.62
CA LEU A 23 7.87 -13.99 19.66
C LEU A 23 6.75 -14.93 19.22
N LEU A 24 6.17 -14.70 18.04
CA LEU A 24 5.07 -15.52 17.51
C LEU A 24 5.52 -16.94 17.23
N ARG A 25 6.77 -17.13 16.75
CA ARG A 25 7.35 -18.47 16.58
C ARG A 25 7.37 -19.24 17.89
N ASN A 26 7.79 -18.60 18.98
CA ASN A 26 7.88 -19.26 20.28
C ASN A 26 6.49 -19.61 20.82
N ILE A 27 5.50 -18.71 20.66
CA ILE A 27 4.10 -18.96 21.02
C ILE A 27 3.53 -20.12 20.21
N ALA A 28 3.73 -20.12 18.88
CA ALA A 28 3.27 -21.18 17.99
C ALA A 28 3.82 -22.55 18.42
N LYS A 29 5.12 -22.64 18.72
CA LYS A 29 5.75 -23.87 19.21
C LYS A 29 5.24 -24.31 20.57
N GLN A 30 5.06 -23.38 21.51
CA GLN A 30 4.60 -23.71 22.86
C GLN A 30 3.14 -24.19 22.87
N ARG A 31 2.28 -23.59 22.04
CA ARG A 31 0.85 -23.89 21.97
C ARG A 31 0.46 -24.90 20.89
N ASN A 32 1.43 -25.43 20.14
CA ASN A 32 1.21 -26.27 18.97
C ASN A 32 0.18 -25.68 17.99
N TRP A 33 0.28 -24.37 17.75
CA TRP A 33 -0.66 -23.58 16.96
C TRP A 33 0.01 -23.06 15.69
N LEU A 34 -0.67 -23.17 14.54
CA LEU A 34 -0.15 -22.77 13.23
C LEU A 34 1.24 -23.37 12.93
N ILE A 35 1.36 -24.69 13.09
CA ILE A 35 2.58 -25.42 12.76
C ILE A 35 2.35 -26.25 11.50
N ASP A 36 3.20 -26.03 10.50
CA ASP A 36 3.20 -26.85 9.30
C ASP A 36 3.98 -28.13 9.51
N ILE A 37 3.28 -29.27 9.46
CA ILE A 37 3.86 -30.60 9.64
C ILE A 37 4.25 -31.16 8.27
N PRO A 38 5.49 -31.65 8.10
CA PRO A 38 5.94 -32.17 6.81
C PRO A 38 5.23 -33.46 6.40
N ASN A 39 4.95 -33.58 5.11
CA ASN A 39 4.34 -34.76 4.51
C ASN A 39 5.15 -35.15 3.26
N LYS A 40 5.75 -36.36 3.27
CA LYS A 40 6.73 -36.83 2.27
C LYS A 40 6.25 -36.79 0.81
N SER A 41 4.94 -36.71 0.57
CA SER A 41 4.34 -36.63 -0.78
C SER A 41 4.25 -35.22 -1.36
N ARG A 42 4.21 -34.16 -0.52
CA ARG A 42 3.92 -32.78 -0.96
C ARG A 42 4.78 -31.69 -0.30
N LYS A 43 5.30 -31.91 0.91
CA LYS A 43 6.02 -30.90 1.70
C LYS A 43 7.42 -31.40 2.07
N PHE A 44 8.45 -30.73 1.55
CA PHE A 44 9.85 -31.17 1.58
C PHE A 44 10.68 -30.59 2.74
N HIS A 45 10.04 -29.98 3.72
CA HIS A 45 10.74 -29.53 4.93
C HIS A 45 10.94 -30.70 5.90
N PHE A 46 12.06 -30.73 6.61
CA PHE A 46 12.39 -31.85 7.51
C PHE A 46 11.82 -31.68 8.92
N ARG A 47 11.23 -30.52 9.25
CA ARG A 47 10.90 -30.14 10.63
C ARG A 47 9.58 -29.39 10.71
N PRO A 48 8.75 -29.61 11.75
CA PRO A 48 7.58 -28.78 12.00
C PRO A 48 7.95 -27.30 12.04
N THR A 49 7.35 -26.49 11.16
CA THR A 49 7.76 -25.09 10.95
C THR A 49 6.56 -24.16 11.17
N PRO A 50 6.66 -23.14 12.05
CA PRO A 50 5.54 -22.21 12.30
C PRO A 50 5.14 -21.38 11.08
N LEU A 51 3.83 -21.17 10.89
CA LEU A 51 3.19 -20.41 9.79
C LEU A 51 2.79 -19.00 10.24
N VAL A 52 3.65 -18.32 11.00
CA VAL A 52 3.34 -17.02 11.64
C VAL A 52 3.94 -15.82 10.92
N GLY A 53 4.61 -16.04 9.78
CA GLY A 53 5.33 -15.01 9.04
C GLY A 53 4.47 -13.83 8.62
N GLY A 54 3.29 -14.12 8.03
CA GLY A 54 2.36 -13.07 7.61
C GLY A 54 1.92 -12.15 8.74
N ILE A 55 1.60 -12.72 9.90
CA ILE A 55 1.18 -11.96 11.09
C ILE A 55 2.32 -11.04 11.55
N ALA A 56 3.55 -11.57 11.57
CA ALA A 56 4.71 -10.78 12.00
C ALA A 56 4.97 -9.58 11.08
N ILE A 57 4.88 -9.75 9.76
CA ILE A 57 5.03 -8.67 8.78
C ILE A 57 3.95 -7.61 8.99
N HIS A 58 2.69 -8.02 9.16
CA HIS A 58 1.61 -7.04 9.29
C HIS A 58 1.69 -6.28 10.61
N LEU A 59 1.97 -6.96 11.74
CA LEU A 59 2.16 -6.30 13.03
C LEU A 59 3.33 -5.31 13.02
N SER A 60 4.44 -5.62 12.36
CA SER A 60 5.56 -4.68 12.21
C SER A 60 5.20 -3.48 11.34
N MET A 61 4.43 -3.68 10.28
CA MET A 61 3.92 -2.59 9.44
C MET A 61 2.97 -1.67 10.24
N LEU A 62 2.03 -2.23 11.00
CA LEU A 62 1.11 -1.46 11.84
C LEU A 62 1.85 -0.66 12.91
N LEU A 63 2.80 -1.28 13.61
CA LEU A 63 3.62 -0.60 14.62
C LEU A 63 4.42 0.57 14.02
N SER A 64 5.04 0.34 12.86
CA SER A 64 5.86 1.36 12.20
C SER A 64 5.01 2.48 11.61
N THR A 65 3.80 2.16 11.14
CA THR A 65 2.82 3.16 10.68
C THR A 65 2.31 3.99 11.86
N LEU A 66 2.06 3.37 13.01
CA LEU A 66 1.71 4.07 14.26
C LEU A 66 2.84 4.98 14.76
N PHE A 67 4.09 4.55 14.60
CA PHE A 67 5.23 5.39 14.96
C PHE A 67 5.42 6.54 13.98
N LEU A 68 5.26 6.30 12.68
CA LEU A 68 5.22 7.33 11.66
C LEU A 68 4.11 8.37 11.99
N LEU A 69 2.95 7.90 12.46
CA LEU A 69 1.84 8.73 12.96
C LEU A 69 2.24 9.70 14.10
N PHE A 70 3.24 9.34 14.90
CA PHE A 70 3.76 10.17 15.99
C PHE A 70 4.89 11.12 15.55
N LEU A 71 5.65 10.74 14.52
CA LEU A 71 6.80 11.53 14.03
C LEU A 71 6.40 12.72 13.16
N VAL A 72 5.17 12.73 12.65
CA VAL A 72 4.70 13.66 11.63
C VAL A 72 3.38 14.26 12.11
N ASP A 73 3.14 15.55 11.85
CA ASP A 73 1.84 16.18 12.11
C ASP A 73 0.84 15.78 11.01
N TYR A 74 -0.27 15.15 11.39
CA TYR A 74 -1.25 14.55 10.46
C TYR A 74 -2.54 15.35 10.30
N LYS A 75 -3.06 15.33 9.07
CA LYS A 75 -4.44 15.69 8.73
C LYS A 75 -5.24 14.40 8.52
N TYR A 76 -6.35 14.22 9.23
CA TYR A 76 -7.32 13.18 8.89
C TYR A 76 -8.38 13.80 7.98
N ASP A 77 -8.48 13.34 6.74
CA ASP A 77 -9.57 13.72 5.82
C ASP A 77 -10.34 12.45 5.46
N PHE A 78 -11.20 12.01 6.39
CA PHE A 78 -11.99 10.80 6.17
C PHE A 78 -13.25 11.17 5.39
N LYS A 79 -13.14 11.23 4.06
CA LYS A 79 -14.31 11.31 3.18
C LYS A 79 -14.76 9.91 2.79
N VAL A 80 -15.78 9.39 3.45
CA VAL A 80 -16.51 8.23 2.93
C VAL A 80 -17.44 8.76 1.85
N VAL A 81 -16.90 8.81 0.63
CA VAL A 81 -17.70 9.10 -0.56
C VAL A 81 -18.52 7.85 -0.86
N GLY A 82 -19.70 7.75 -0.25
CA GLY A 82 -20.62 6.64 -0.46
C GLY A 82 -21.32 6.78 -1.81
N PHE A 83 -21.05 5.87 -2.75
CA PHE A 83 -21.77 5.73 -4.04
C PHE A 83 -21.98 7.03 -4.87
N ASP A 84 -21.09 8.03 -4.79
CA ASP A 84 -21.23 9.24 -5.63
C ASP A 84 -21.09 8.96 -7.13
N TRP A 85 -20.47 7.84 -7.52
CA TRP A 85 -20.36 7.42 -8.92
C TRP A 85 -21.68 6.96 -9.54
N LEU A 86 -22.74 6.73 -8.74
CA LEU A 86 -24.09 6.41 -9.23
C LEU A 86 -25.00 7.65 -9.29
N LYS A 87 -24.57 8.79 -8.73
CA LYS A 87 -25.37 10.01 -8.66
C LYS A 87 -24.83 11.05 -9.63
N SER A 88 -25.48 11.15 -10.78
CA SER A 88 -25.34 12.29 -11.68
C SER A 88 -26.12 13.51 -11.18
N SER A 89 -25.85 14.03 -9.97
CA SER A 89 -26.39 15.32 -9.51
C SER A 89 -25.50 15.97 -8.45
N PRO A 90 -25.16 17.27 -8.60
CA PRO A 90 -24.31 18.02 -7.68
C PRO A 90 -25.14 18.58 -6.52
N ASP A 91 -25.80 17.74 -5.72
CA ASP A 91 -26.55 18.21 -4.56
C ASP A 91 -25.79 17.94 -3.26
N SER A 92 -25.20 19.03 -2.77
CA SER A 92 -24.68 19.34 -1.43
C SER A 92 -24.81 18.24 -0.36
N GLN A 93 -23.71 17.51 -0.14
CA GLN A 93 -23.43 16.99 1.20
C GLN A 93 -22.47 17.97 1.87
N PHE A 94 -22.96 18.67 2.89
CA PHE A 94 -22.13 19.54 3.73
C PHE A 94 -21.11 18.66 4.47
N VAL A 95 -19.84 18.72 4.06
CA VAL A 95 -18.75 17.97 4.69
C VAL A 95 -18.07 18.88 5.70
N GLU A 96 -18.14 18.50 6.97
CA GLU A 96 -17.34 19.11 8.03
C GLU A 96 -15.88 18.62 7.89
N LYS A 97 -14.95 19.55 7.68
CA LYS A 97 -13.51 19.26 7.52
C LYS A 97 -12.78 19.69 8.78
N SER A 98 -12.22 18.75 9.53
CA SER A 98 -11.40 19.04 10.71
C SER A 98 -9.90 18.95 10.41
N TYR A 99 -9.13 19.92 10.87
CA TYR A 99 -7.68 20.01 10.76
C TYR A 99 -7.12 20.10 12.18
N SER A 100 -5.98 19.45 12.44
CA SER A 100 -5.30 19.55 13.73
C SER A 100 -3.83 19.81 13.48
N GLN A 101 -3.28 20.91 14.02
CA GLN A 101 -1.86 21.25 13.86
C GLN A 101 -1.27 21.64 15.21
N LYS A 102 -0.09 21.11 15.53
CA LYS A 102 0.70 21.58 16.66
C LYS A 102 1.53 22.77 16.22
N LEU A 103 1.38 23.90 16.89
CA LEU A 103 2.17 25.10 16.67
C LEU A 103 2.99 25.40 17.92
N SER A 104 4.19 25.92 17.73
CA SER A 104 5.00 26.44 18.83
C SER A 104 5.22 27.94 18.65
N VAL A 105 4.90 28.71 19.68
CA VAL A 105 5.13 30.15 19.72
C VAL A 105 6.48 30.38 20.39
N ILE A 106 7.39 31.02 19.66
CA ILE A 106 8.67 31.49 20.20
C ILE A 106 8.48 32.96 20.53
N ASN A 107 8.41 33.29 21.82
CA ASN A 107 8.35 34.68 22.25
C ASN A 107 9.78 35.23 22.33
N ASN A 108 10.06 36.33 21.62
CA ASN A 108 11.41 36.90 21.55
C ASN A 108 11.87 37.51 22.88
N ASP A 109 10.94 37.79 23.81
CA ASP A 109 11.20 38.49 25.06
C ASP A 109 11.33 37.60 26.30
N SER A 110 11.19 36.28 26.18
CA SER A 110 11.25 35.36 27.33
C SER A 110 12.37 34.33 27.18
N SER A 111 13.22 34.23 28.21
CA SER A 111 14.16 33.12 28.46
C SER A 111 13.47 31.77 28.75
N GLN A 112 12.15 31.70 28.61
CA GLN A 112 11.35 30.49 28.64
C GLN A 112 11.15 29.99 27.21
N GLY A 113 11.46 28.71 26.98
CA GLY A 113 11.46 28.09 25.65
C GLY A 113 10.11 28.12 24.94
N ALA A 114 10.10 27.62 23.70
CA ALA A 114 8.92 27.65 22.84
C ALA A 114 7.68 26.98 23.48
N GLU A 115 6.60 27.75 23.65
CA GLU A 115 5.33 27.23 24.15
C GLU A 115 4.59 26.51 23.02
N SER A 116 4.10 25.30 23.27
CA SER A 116 3.45 24.48 22.25
C SER A 116 1.94 24.41 22.44
N TYR A 117 1.20 24.80 21.40
CA TYR A 117 -0.25 24.80 21.33
C TYR A 117 -0.72 23.78 20.29
N ARG A 118 -1.86 23.14 20.52
CA ARG A 118 -2.53 22.31 19.51
C ARG A 118 -3.76 23.06 19.02
N ILE A 119 -3.80 23.34 17.72
CA ILE A 119 -4.90 24.05 17.08
C ILE A 119 -5.75 23.02 16.34
N ASN A 120 -7.06 23.02 16.60
CA ASN A 120 -8.03 22.28 15.82
C ASN A 120 -8.88 23.28 15.02
N LEU A 121 -8.88 23.16 13.69
CA LEU A 121 -9.63 24.01 12.78
C LEU A 121 -10.76 23.18 12.18
N THR A 122 -11.98 23.67 12.18
CA THR A 122 -13.12 22.99 11.57
C THR A 122 -13.72 23.91 10.54
N THR A 123 -13.93 23.43 9.32
CA THR A 123 -14.58 24.18 8.24
C THR A 123 -15.85 23.47 7.85
N GLN A 124 -16.85 24.28 7.54
CA GLN A 124 -18.05 23.85 6.85
C GLN A 124 -17.91 24.30 5.39
N ASP A 125 -18.31 23.46 4.44
CA ASP A 125 -18.37 23.86 3.04
C ASP A 125 -19.51 24.89 2.89
N THR A 126 -19.16 26.17 2.73
CA THR A 126 -20.13 27.25 2.46
C THR A 126 -20.56 27.22 0.99
N PRO A 127 -21.80 27.64 0.66
CA PRO A 127 -22.23 27.84 -0.72
C PRO A 127 -21.25 28.73 -1.51
N LEU A 128 -21.20 28.59 -2.84
CA LEU A 128 -20.30 29.34 -3.74
C LEU A 128 -20.34 30.87 -3.55
N ASP A 129 -21.42 31.40 -2.95
CA ASP A 129 -21.66 32.82 -2.76
C ASP A 129 -21.35 33.33 -1.34
N GLU A 130 -20.93 32.46 -0.40
CA GLU A 130 -20.63 32.84 0.99
C GLU A 130 -19.14 32.70 1.35
N PRO A 131 -18.56 33.67 2.08
CA PRO A 131 -17.17 33.60 2.51
C PRO A 131 -16.95 32.38 3.42
N PRO A 132 -15.84 31.63 3.24
CA PRO A 132 -15.59 30.45 4.06
C PRO A 132 -15.40 30.83 5.54
N LEU A 133 -16.07 30.05 6.39
CA LEU A 133 -16.02 30.16 7.84
C LEU A 133 -15.17 29.03 8.44
N TYR A 134 -14.30 29.38 9.38
CA TYR A 134 -13.42 28.46 10.08
C TYR A 134 -13.60 28.60 11.60
N ASP A 135 -14.03 27.53 12.25
CA ASP A 135 -14.03 27.43 13.71
C ASP A 135 -12.67 26.95 14.19
N VAL A 136 -12.03 27.69 15.10
CA VAL A 136 -10.68 27.39 15.58
C VAL A 136 -10.68 27.20 17.09
N ARG A 137 -10.12 26.09 17.55
CA ARG A 137 -9.97 25.75 18.98
C ARG A 137 -8.51 25.58 19.35
N ILE A 138 -8.09 26.19 20.46
CA ILE A 138 -6.74 26.03 21.00
C ILE A 138 -6.77 25.10 22.22
N GLY A 139 -6.21 23.90 22.08
CA GLY A 139 -6.14 22.90 23.15
C GLY A 139 -7.41 22.05 23.27
N SER A 140 -7.68 21.58 24.50
CA SER A 140 -8.83 20.72 24.84
C SER A 140 -9.90 21.42 25.69
N SER A 141 -9.77 22.72 25.93
CA SER A 141 -10.77 23.54 26.63
C SER A 141 -11.74 24.16 25.63
N GLU A 142 -13.02 24.28 25.99
CA GLU A 142 -14.04 25.00 25.22
C GLU A 142 -13.87 26.53 25.29
N ASP A 143 -13.14 27.04 26.29
CA ASP A 143 -13.02 28.48 26.58
C ASP A 143 -12.17 29.27 25.56
N SER A 144 -11.46 28.58 24.66
CA SER A 144 -10.51 29.14 23.69
C SER A 144 -10.93 28.90 22.23
N GLN A 145 -12.23 29.05 21.95
CA GLN A 145 -12.77 29.01 20.59
C GLN A 145 -12.88 30.42 19.98
N PHE A 146 -12.42 30.57 18.75
CA PHE A 146 -12.62 31.79 17.94
C PHE A 146 -13.00 31.42 16.51
N GLN A 147 -13.66 32.33 15.81
CA GLN A 147 -14.13 32.13 14.44
C GLN A 147 -13.34 32.98 13.47
N ILE A 148 -12.94 32.41 12.33
CA ILE A 148 -12.27 33.14 11.25
C ILE A 148 -13.19 33.16 10.03
N THR A 149 -13.49 34.34 9.52
CA THR A 149 -14.25 34.54 8.27
C THR A 149 -13.33 35.16 7.23
N GLN A 150 -13.24 34.58 6.04
CA GLN A 150 -12.46 35.17 4.96
C GLN A 150 -13.25 36.27 4.24
N ILE A 151 -12.88 37.53 4.43
CA ILE A 151 -13.56 38.65 3.77
C ILE A 151 -13.12 38.78 2.31
N ASN A 152 -11.81 38.69 2.05
CA ASN A 152 -11.21 38.83 0.72
C ASN A 152 -10.07 37.82 0.55
N LYS A 153 -9.49 37.72 -0.67
CA LYS A 153 -8.36 36.80 -0.96
C LYS A 153 -7.25 36.82 0.09
N ASN A 154 -6.93 38.00 0.64
CA ASN A 154 -5.84 38.17 1.60
C ASN A 154 -6.30 38.74 2.95
N VAL A 155 -7.59 38.95 3.21
CA VAL A 155 -8.08 39.58 4.47
C VAL A 155 -9.04 38.65 5.18
N PHE A 156 -8.77 38.40 6.46
CA PHE A 156 -9.50 37.49 7.34
C PHE A 156 -9.95 38.24 8.59
N GLN A 157 -11.20 38.03 8.99
CA GLN A 157 -11.76 38.57 10.21
C GLN A 157 -11.81 37.48 11.27
N VAL A 158 -11.30 37.76 12.46
CA VAL A 158 -11.23 36.84 13.59
C VAL A 158 -12.15 37.36 14.69
N LEU A 159 -13.18 36.60 15.03
CA LEU A 159 -14.06 36.83 16.18
C LEU A 159 -13.52 36.05 17.37
N LEU A 160 -13.01 36.78 18.37
CA LEU A 160 -12.46 36.25 19.61
C LEU A 160 -13.56 35.78 20.57
N SER A 161 -13.20 34.95 21.55
CA SER A 161 -14.15 34.41 22.55
C SER A 161 -14.78 35.46 23.46
N ASP A 162 -14.17 36.64 23.57
CA ASP A 162 -14.71 37.81 24.28
C ASP A 162 -15.72 38.61 23.44
N GLY A 163 -16.02 38.16 22.21
CA GLY A 163 -16.92 38.81 21.27
C GLY A 163 -16.27 39.96 20.47
N THR A 164 -14.98 40.24 20.67
CA THR A 164 -14.28 41.26 19.89
C THR A 164 -13.87 40.73 18.52
N SER A 165 -13.89 41.60 17.50
CA SER A 165 -13.56 41.24 16.13
C SER A 165 -12.33 42.01 15.66
N LYS A 166 -11.38 41.29 15.06
CA LYS A 166 -10.12 41.84 14.54
C LYS A 166 -9.91 41.42 13.09
N SER A 167 -9.33 42.29 12.28
CA SER A 167 -9.03 42.00 10.88
C SER A 167 -7.55 41.80 10.66
N PHE A 168 -7.18 40.79 9.88
CA PHE A 168 -5.81 40.44 9.56
C PHE A 168 -5.61 40.29 8.06
N GLN A 169 -4.53 40.85 7.55
CA GLN A 169 -4.12 40.75 6.15
C GLN A 169 -2.88 39.86 6.00
N LEU A 170 -2.93 38.93 5.03
CA LEU A 170 -1.78 38.15 4.59
C LEU A 170 -0.91 38.99 3.65
N THR A 171 0.38 39.07 3.98
CA THR A 171 1.42 39.74 3.19
C THR A 171 2.59 38.77 2.96
N ASP A 172 3.46 39.06 1.99
CA ASP A 172 4.64 38.22 1.72
C ASP A 172 5.62 38.16 2.92
N ALA A 173 5.57 39.15 3.82
CA ALA A 173 6.37 39.22 5.03
C ALA A 173 5.73 38.54 6.25
N GLY A 174 4.45 38.16 6.19
CA GLY A 174 3.71 37.57 7.31
C GLY A 174 2.29 38.08 7.46
N VAL A 175 1.74 37.97 8.67
CA VAL A 175 0.36 38.38 9.01
C VAL A 175 0.36 39.76 9.64
N LEU A 176 -0.50 40.66 9.19
CA LEU A 176 -0.60 42.05 9.66
C LEU A 176 -2.01 42.34 10.18
N GLU A 177 -2.15 42.91 11.39
CA GLU A 177 -3.44 43.41 11.88
C GLU A 177 -3.80 44.71 11.13
N VAL A 178 -5.00 44.78 10.58
CA VAL A 178 -5.50 45.91 9.79
C VAL A 178 -6.81 46.46 10.37
N ASP A 179 -7.04 47.75 10.21
CA ASP A 179 -8.31 48.38 10.55
C ASP A 179 -9.41 48.05 9.52
N PRO A 180 -10.68 48.44 9.77
CA PRO A 180 -11.77 48.24 8.80
C PRO A 180 -11.58 48.94 7.45
N LEU A 181 -10.65 49.90 7.36
CA LEU A 181 -10.28 50.63 6.14
C LEU A 181 -9.04 50.03 5.45
N GLY A 182 -8.47 48.95 5.99
CA GLY A 182 -7.29 48.27 5.46
C GLY A 182 -5.94 48.91 5.84
N GLN A 183 -5.88 49.80 6.81
CA GLN A 183 -4.65 50.42 7.29
C GLN A 183 -3.94 49.54 8.33
N PRO A 184 -2.59 49.45 8.31
CA PRO A 184 -1.80 48.67 9.26
C PRO A 184 -1.95 49.22 10.69
N LEU A 185 -2.37 48.37 11.64
CA LEU A 185 -2.49 48.71 13.06
C LEU A 185 -1.27 48.28 13.90
N GLY A 186 -0.29 47.59 13.31
CA GLY A 186 0.86 47.07 14.06
C GLY A 186 2.01 46.55 13.21
N GLN A 187 2.93 45.84 13.88
CA GLN A 187 4.05 45.18 13.21
C GLN A 187 3.61 43.88 12.54
N VAL A 188 4.33 43.49 11.48
CA VAL A 188 4.09 42.22 10.79
C VAL A 188 4.48 41.06 11.70
N ILE A 189 3.52 40.19 11.96
CA ILE A 189 3.72 38.91 12.64
C ILE A 189 4.42 37.97 11.66
N ASN A 190 5.73 37.83 11.84
CA ASN A 190 6.54 36.91 11.05
C ASN A 190 6.17 35.46 11.37
N VAL A 191 5.46 34.82 10.44
CA VAL A 191 5.13 33.39 10.56
C VAL A 191 6.31 32.58 10.04
N LYS A 192 7.16 32.08 10.95
CA LYS A 192 8.06 30.99 10.60
C LYS A 192 7.21 29.74 10.49
N HIS A 193 6.83 29.37 9.26
CA HIS A 193 6.27 28.06 9.01
C HIS A 193 7.30 27.01 9.45
N ALA A 194 7.06 26.36 10.59
CA ALA A 194 7.64 25.04 10.80
C ALA A 194 7.23 24.24 9.55
N LYS A 195 8.21 23.72 8.81
CA LYS A 195 7.97 22.83 7.66
C LYS A 195 7.38 21.49 8.14
N GLY A 196 6.25 21.54 8.85
CA GLY A 196 5.37 20.42 9.02
C GLY A 196 4.67 20.24 7.69
N SER A 197 5.24 19.41 6.81
CA SER A 197 4.47 18.84 5.72
C SER A 197 3.33 18.07 6.36
N LEU A 198 2.12 18.62 6.31
CA LEU A 198 0.92 17.94 6.79
C LEU A 198 0.66 16.74 5.88
N TYR A 199 0.76 15.53 6.40
CA TYR A 199 0.40 14.32 5.64
C TYR A 199 -1.08 14.02 5.87
N SER A 200 -1.85 13.87 4.79
CA SER A 200 -3.24 13.44 4.86
C SER A 200 -3.35 11.91 4.76
N PHE A 201 -4.14 11.29 5.65
CA PHE A 201 -4.58 9.91 5.43
C PHE A 201 -5.74 9.91 4.42
N SER A 202 -5.51 9.31 3.25
CA SER A 202 -6.58 9.11 2.27
C SER A 202 -7.58 8.06 2.76
N SER A 203 -8.85 8.19 2.36
CA SER A 203 -9.88 7.15 2.59
C SER A 203 -9.41 5.78 2.10
N PHE A 204 -8.66 5.74 0.99
CA PHE A 204 -7.98 4.55 0.49
C PHE A 204 -7.03 3.93 1.51
N THR A 205 -6.13 4.71 2.12
CA THR A 205 -5.14 4.19 3.07
C THR A 205 -5.81 3.57 4.29
N THR A 206 -6.84 4.23 4.83
CA THR A 206 -7.60 3.73 5.97
C THR A 206 -8.37 2.45 5.61
N ALA A 207 -9.06 2.45 4.45
CA ALA A 207 -9.75 1.27 3.94
C ALA A 207 -8.78 0.10 3.73
N PHE A 208 -7.64 0.36 3.11
CA PHE A 208 -6.59 -0.63 2.89
C PHE A 208 -6.13 -1.28 4.20
N ILE A 209 -5.80 -0.49 5.23
CA ILE A 209 -5.34 -1.00 6.53
C ILE A 209 -6.43 -1.84 7.20
N LEU A 210 -7.65 -1.32 7.29
CA LEU A 210 -8.75 -2.02 7.96
C LEU A 210 -9.09 -3.34 7.26
N ILE A 211 -9.22 -3.31 5.93
CA ILE A 211 -9.57 -4.51 5.16
C ILE A 211 -8.40 -5.48 5.10
N ALA A 212 -7.15 -5.02 5.08
CA ALA A 212 -5.99 -5.90 5.21
C ALA A 212 -6.02 -6.69 6.53
N ILE A 213 -6.38 -6.04 7.65
CA ILE A 213 -6.49 -6.71 8.96
C ILE A 213 -7.57 -7.78 8.92
N LEU A 214 -8.74 -7.45 8.36
CA LEU A 214 -9.86 -8.39 8.26
C LEU A 214 -9.58 -9.56 7.32
N LEU A 215 -9.00 -9.29 6.16
CA LEU A 215 -8.60 -10.32 5.20
C LEU A 215 -7.54 -11.24 5.81
N GLN A 216 -6.55 -10.67 6.49
CA GLN A 216 -5.52 -11.44 7.17
C GLN A 216 -6.11 -12.31 8.30
N ALA A 217 -7.04 -11.77 9.10
CA ALA A 217 -7.74 -12.57 10.11
C ALA A 217 -8.53 -13.73 9.48
N PHE A 218 -9.22 -13.48 8.37
CA PHE A 218 -9.96 -14.50 7.62
C PHE A 218 -9.05 -15.61 7.09
N THR A 219 -7.91 -15.27 6.48
CA THR A 219 -6.94 -16.26 5.99
C THR A 219 -6.15 -16.95 7.09
N LEU A 220 -6.00 -16.32 8.25
CA LEU A 220 -5.43 -16.98 9.42
C LEU A 220 -6.36 -18.09 9.96
N ILE A 221 -7.67 -17.85 9.92
CA ILE A 221 -8.67 -18.88 10.21
C ILE A 221 -8.61 -20.00 9.15
N ASP A 222 -8.35 -19.65 7.89
CA ASP A 222 -8.11 -20.64 6.82
C ASP A 222 -6.93 -21.56 7.15
N ASP A 223 -5.78 -20.98 7.51
CA ASP A 223 -4.57 -21.73 7.87
C ASP A 223 -4.82 -22.66 9.07
N ALA A 224 -5.75 -22.31 9.96
CA ALA A 224 -6.09 -23.10 11.15
C ALA A 224 -7.13 -24.21 10.89
N VAL A 225 -8.12 -23.97 10.02
CA VAL A 225 -9.31 -24.84 9.86
C VAL A 225 -9.33 -25.55 8.50
N GLY A 226 -8.72 -24.98 7.47
CA GLY A 226 -8.74 -25.46 6.09
C GLY A 226 -10.10 -25.23 5.40
N MET A 227 -10.21 -24.16 4.61
CA MET A 227 -11.42 -23.84 3.84
C MET A 227 -11.35 -24.34 2.39
N ARG A 228 -12.53 -24.49 1.79
CA ARG A 228 -12.65 -24.79 0.34
C ARG A 228 -12.22 -23.58 -0.49
N PRO A 229 -11.58 -23.78 -1.66
CA PRO A 229 -11.12 -22.67 -2.52
C PRO A 229 -12.18 -21.62 -2.85
N VAL A 230 -13.44 -22.05 -3.06
CA VAL A 230 -14.55 -21.13 -3.35
C VAL A 230 -14.80 -20.13 -2.21
N LYS A 231 -14.70 -20.57 -0.94
CA LYS A 231 -14.87 -19.67 0.22
C LYS A 231 -13.73 -18.66 0.30
N ARG A 232 -12.50 -19.08 -0.02
CA ARG A 232 -11.33 -18.20 -0.07
C ARG A 232 -11.50 -17.12 -1.13
N LEU A 233 -11.89 -17.51 -2.36
CA LEU A 233 -12.14 -16.58 -3.45
C LEU A 233 -13.26 -15.59 -3.10
N LEU A 234 -14.37 -16.07 -2.53
CA LEU A 234 -15.46 -15.19 -2.10
C LEU A 234 -15.02 -14.18 -1.03
N GLY A 235 -14.27 -14.63 -0.01
CA GLY A 235 -13.73 -13.75 1.04
C GLY A 235 -12.77 -12.70 0.46
N GLN A 236 -11.89 -13.10 -0.46
CA GLN A 236 -11.00 -12.18 -1.17
C GLN A 236 -11.81 -11.17 -2.01
N SER A 237 -12.81 -11.61 -2.79
CA SER A 237 -13.66 -10.72 -3.59
C SER A 237 -14.42 -9.71 -2.73
N ILE A 238 -14.94 -10.12 -1.57
CA ILE A 238 -15.62 -9.23 -0.62
C ILE A 238 -14.63 -8.19 -0.07
N ALA A 239 -13.42 -8.60 0.30
CA ALA A 239 -12.38 -7.68 0.76
C ALA A 239 -12.00 -6.66 -0.34
N VAL A 240 -11.83 -7.11 -1.58
CA VAL A 240 -11.53 -6.20 -2.70
C VAL A 240 -12.67 -5.22 -2.93
N LEU A 241 -13.91 -5.68 -2.95
CA LEU A 241 -15.09 -4.82 -3.08
C LEU A 241 -15.18 -3.80 -1.93
N ALA A 242 -14.86 -4.21 -0.69
CA ALA A 242 -14.87 -3.30 0.45
C ALA A 242 -13.83 -2.17 0.32
N VAL A 243 -12.63 -2.46 -0.18
CA VAL A 243 -11.63 -1.40 -0.46
C VAL A 243 -12.09 -0.49 -1.61
N ILE A 244 -12.74 -1.03 -2.64
CA ILE A 244 -13.31 -0.20 -3.72
C ILE A 244 -14.34 0.78 -3.15
N ILE A 245 -15.26 0.30 -2.32
CA ILE A 245 -16.34 1.12 -1.75
C ILE A 245 -15.79 2.16 -0.76
N LEU A 246 -14.93 1.75 0.18
CA LEU A 246 -14.44 2.63 1.24
C LEU A 246 -13.28 3.52 0.79
N GLY A 247 -12.47 3.04 -0.16
CA GLY A 247 -11.29 3.72 -0.67
C GLY A 247 -11.52 4.50 -1.97
N ASN A 248 -12.70 4.37 -2.59
CA ASN A 248 -13.09 5.01 -3.84
C ASN A 248 -12.01 4.92 -4.93
N THR A 249 -11.35 3.77 -5.02
CA THR A 249 -10.24 3.51 -5.94
C THR A 249 -10.44 2.17 -6.59
N PHE A 250 -10.45 2.15 -7.92
CA PHE A 250 -10.53 0.95 -8.74
C PHE A 250 -9.84 1.22 -10.07
N ILE A 251 -9.68 0.18 -10.89
CA ILE A 251 -9.10 0.30 -12.23
C ILE A 251 -10.16 0.88 -13.18
N ASP A 252 -10.07 2.17 -13.49
CA ASP A 252 -10.99 2.89 -14.38
C ASP A 252 -10.53 2.87 -15.84
N SER A 253 -9.23 2.79 -16.06
CA SER A 253 -8.58 2.91 -17.36
C SER A 253 -7.25 2.16 -17.34
N LEU A 254 -6.97 1.43 -18.41
CA LEU A 254 -5.66 0.84 -18.67
C LEU A 254 -4.73 1.78 -19.43
N GLN A 255 -5.18 3.00 -19.73
CA GLN A 255 -4.50 3.98 -20.57
C GLN A 255 -4.13 3.41 -21.96
N ILE A 256 -4.99 2.57 -22.51
CA ILE A 256 -4.85 1.95 -23.83
C ILE A 256 -5.86 2.60 -24.77
N SER A 257 -5.41 2.99 -25.96
CA SER A 257 -6.26 3.51 -27.02
C SER A 257 -6.48 2.47 -28.11
N ILE A 258 -7.75 2.18 -28.41
CA ILE A 258 -8.13 1.33 -29.54
C ILE A 258 -8.66 2.26 -30.64
N LEU A 259 -8.01 2.24 -31.81
CA LEU A 259 -8.41 3.05 -32.98
C LEU A 259 -8.52 4.56 -32.67
N GLY A 260 -7.69 5.08 -31.76
CA GLY A 260 -7.69 6.50 -31.37
C GLY A 260 -8.74 6.87 -30.31
N THR A 261 -9.51 5.91 -29.79
CA THR A 261 -10.42 6.11 -28.65
C THR A 261 -9.83 5.49 -27.39
N SER A 262 -9.77 6.26 -26.29
CA SER A 262 -9.27 5.77 -25.01
C SER A 262 -10.25 4.77 -24.39
N LEU A 263 -9.77 3.58 -24.05
CA LEU A 263 -10.57 2.53 -23.45
C LEU A 263 -10.80 2.83 -21.96
N GLN A 264 -11.94 3.45 -21.64
CA GLN A 264 -12.42 3.57 -20.27
C GLN A 264 -13.31 2.39 -19.91
N LEU A 265 -13.06 1.78 -18.75
CA LEU A 265 -13.84 0.63 -18.27
C LEU A 265 -15.16 1.06 -17.62
N GLY A 266 -15.23 2.29 -17.08
CA GLY A 266 -16.40 2.78 -16.37
C GLY A 266 -16.83 1.81 -15.24
N PRO A 267 -18.13 1.50 -15.10
CA PRO A 267 -18.61 0.55 -14.10
C PRO A 267 -18.03 -0.87 -14.22
N TRP A 268 -17.60 -1.28 -15.43
CA TRP A 268 -16.91 -2.56 -15.63
C TRP A 268 -15.50 -2.58 -15.02
N GLY A 269 -14.98 -1.43 -14.61
CA GLY A 269 -13.75 -1.32 -13.84
C GLY A 269 -13.82 -2.03 -12.49
N ILE A 270 -15.00 -2.08 -11.86
CA ILE A 270 -15.20 -2.78 -10.57
C ILE A 270 -14.99 -4.29 -10.71
N PRO A 271 -15.74 -5.04 -11.55
CA PRO A 271 -15.51 -6.48 -11.71
C PRO A 271 -14.12 -6.77 -12.26
N PHE A 272 -13.56 -5.92 -13.12
CA PHE A 272 -12.19 -6.06 -13.59
C PHE A 272 -11.16 -5.94 -12.45
N THR A 273 -11.34 -4.96 -11.55
CA THR A 273 -10.47 -4.78 -10.38
C THR A 273 -10.56 -5.97 -9.43
N ILE A 274 -11.77 -6.47 -9.17
CA ILE A 274 -11.96 -7.68 -8.37
C ILE A 274 -11.20 -8.85 -8.98
N PHE A 275 -11.36 -9.09 -10.28
CA PHE A 275 -10.64 -10.14 -10.99
C PHE A 275 -9.12 -9.96 -10.91
N ALA A 276 -8.61 -8.75 -11.17
CA ALA A 276 -7.18 -8.46 -11.17
C ALA A 276 -6.55 -8.64 -9.78
N VAL A 277 -7.15 -8.06 -8.73
CA VAL A 277 -6.62 -8.13 -7.37
C VAL A 277 -6.72 -9.56 -6.82
N VAL A 278 -7.86 -10.24 -6.98
CA VAL A 278 -8.00 -11.65 -6.56
C VAL A 278 -7.04 -12.53 -7.35
N GLY A 279 -6.83 -12.27 -8.64
CA GLY A 279 -5.86 -12.97 -9.48
C GLY A 279 -4.43 -12.81 -8.94
N VAL A 280 -4.00 -11.60 -8.62
CA VAL A 280 -2.67 -11.33 -8.04
C VAL A 280 -2.52 -11.95 -6.65
N ILE A 281 -3.55 -11.88 -5.80
CA ILE A 281 -3.56 -12.56 -4.49
C ILE A 281 -3.30 -14.06 -4.66
N ASN A 282 -4.02 -14.71 -5.56
CA ASN A 282 -3.85 -16.15 -5.80
C ASN A 282 -2.52 -16.46 -6.50
N ALA A 283 -2.01 -15.58 -7.37
CA ALA A 283 -0.69 -15.72 -7.96
C ALA A 283 0.43 -15.72 -6.91
N PHE A 284 0.36 -14.80 -5.93
CA PHE A 284 1.31 -14.77 -4.81
C PHE A 284 1.15 -15.98 -3.88
N ASN A 285 -0.07 -16.46 -3.64
CA ASN A 285 -0.30 -17.66 -2.86
C ASN A 285 0.25 -18.92 -3.56
N MET A 286 0.08 -19.05 -4.88
CA MET A 286 0.53 -20.21 -5.66
C MET A 286 2.06 -20.25 -5.85
N ILE A 287 2.73 -19.10 -5.95
CA ILE A 287 4.20 -19.05 -6.12
C ILE A 287 4.95 -19.26 -4.79
N ASP A 288 4.28 -19.23 -3.64
CA ASP A 288 4.86 -19.43 -2.30
C ASP A 288 5.19 -20.91 -2.02
N GLY A 289 6.01 -21.52 -2.88
CA GLY A 289 6.43 -22.92 -2.76
C GLY A 289 7.85 -23.13 -2.24
N ILE A 290 8.68 -22.09 -2.20
CA ILE A 290 10.07 -22.15 -1.72
C ILE A 290 10.37 -20.96 -0.79
N ASN A 291 11.23 -21.17 0.21
CA ASN A 291 11.61 -20.11 1.15
C ASN A 291 12.14 -18.88 0.40
N GLY A 292 11.59 -17.72 0.72
CA GLY A 292 12.01 -16.42 0.25
C GLY A 292 11.37 -15.95 -1.04
N LEU A 293 10.65 -16.81 -1.77
CA LEU A 293 10.21 -16.46 -3.13
C LEU A 293 9.05 -15.47 -3.14
N CYS A 294 7.95 -15.76 -2.44
CA CYS A 294 6.80 -14.85 -2.36
C CYS A 294 7.18 -13.49 -1.75
N ALA A 295 7.89 -13.51 -0.61
CA ALA A 295 8.41 -12.31 0.03
C ALA A 295 9.44 -11.55 -0.84
N GLY A 296 10.27 -12.27 -1.59
CA GLY A 296 11.22 -11.70 -2.54
C GLY A 296 10.52 -10.95 -3.68
N PHE A 297 9.48 -11.53 -4.28
CA PHE A 297 8.69 -10.84 -5.31
C PHE A 297 7.94 -9.62 -4.76
N ALA A 298 7.47 -9.67 -3.51
CA ALA A 298 6.89 -8.49 -2.87
C ALA A 298 7.94 -7.38 -2.71
N LEU A 299 9.18 -7.69 -2.31
CA LEU A 299 10.27 -6.70 -2.24
C LEU A 299 10.64 -6.14 -3.60
N ILE A 300 10.72 -6.98 -4.63
CA ILE A 300 10.95 -6.53 -6.01
C ILE A 300 9.85 -5.55 -6.41
N ALA A 301 8.59 -5.84 -6.07
CA ALA A 301 7.48 -4.94 -6.37
C ALA A 301 7.59 -3.59 -5.65
N MET A 302 7.86 -3.58 -4.33
CA MET A 302 8.04 -2.33 -3.58
C MET A 302 9.20 -1.49 -4.13
N GLY A 303 10.33 -2.13 -4.45
CA GLY A 303 11.50 -1.46 -5.03
C GLY A 303 11.24 -0.93 -6.44
N ALA A 304 10.60 -1.73 -7.28
CA ALA A 304 10.24 -1.35 -8.65
C ALA A 304 9.27 -0.15 -8.66
N LEU A 305 8.23 -0.17 -7.82
CA LEU A 305 7.29 0.94 -7.68
C LEU A 305 7.99 2.22 -7.22
N GLN A 306 8.90 2.11 -6.26
CA GLN A 306 9.66 3.25 -5.74
C GLN A 306 10.55 3.91 -6.81
N VAL A 307 11.20 3.09 -7.65
CA VAL A 307 12.01 3.56 -8.79
C VAL A 307 11.13 4.12 -9.90
N ALA A 308 10.03 3.43 -10.23
CA ALA A 308 9.11 3.84 -11.29
C ALA A 308 8.47 5.20 -10.99
N SER A 309 8.13 5.49 -9.72
CA SER A 309 7.64 6.81 -9.30
C SER A 309 8.73 7.89 -9.24
N GLY A 310 9.96 7.62 -9.69
CA GLY A 310 11.06 8.59 -9.76
C GLY A 310 11.51 9.13 -8.40
N PHE A 311 11.24 8.41 -7.30
CA PHE A 311 11.48 8.88 -5.92
C PHE A 311 10.85 10.24 -5.59
N HIS A 312 9.90 10.74 -6.39
CA HIS A 312 9.32 12.07 -6.26
C HIS A 312 8.46 12.24 -5.00
N VAL A 313 7.99 11.12 -4.42
CA VAL A 313 7.25 11.08 -3.17
C VAL A 313 7.98 10.18 -2.19
N SER A 314 8.26 10.68 -0.97
CA SER A 314 8.74 9.85 0.13
C SER A 314 7.61 8.92 0.56
N ASN A 315 7.40 7.83 -0.17
CA ASN A 315 6.34 6.89 0.16
C ASN A 315 6.79 5.96 1.28
N TYR A 316 6.63 6.45 2.51
CA TYR A 316 7.02 5.72 3.71
C TYR A 316 6.31 4.37 3.85
N SER A 317 5.14 4.18 3.23
CA SER A 317 4.44 2.88 3.26
C SER A 317 5.24 1.77 2.58
N LEU A 318 5.86 2.04 1.42
CA LEU A 318 6.72 1.09 0.71
C LEU A 318 7.96 0.73 1.54
N ILE A 319 8.53 1.72 2.22
CA ILE A 319 9.73 1.55 3.04
C ILE A 319 9.42 0.72 4.29
N ILE A 320 8.30 1.00 4.95
CA ILE A 320 7.80 0.24 6.09
C ILE A 320 7.50 -1.22 5.68
N ALA A 321 6.87 -1.42 4.52
CA ALA A 321 6.62 -2.75 3.96
C ALA A 321 7.93 -3.48 3.69
N ALA A 322 8.89 -2.82 3.01
CA ALA A 322 10.17 -3.40 2.68
C ALA A 322 10.96 -3.82 3.93
N GLY A 323 11.09 -2.94 4.93
CA GLY A 323 11.77 -3.28 6.18
C GLY A 323 11.11 -4.45 6.90
N SER A 324 9.77 -4.46 6.97
CA SER A 324 9.01 -5.57 7.57
C SER A 324 9.27 -6.91 6.86
N ILE A 325 9.25 -6.92 5.52
CA ILE A 325 9.48 -8.14 4.72
C ILE A 325 10.94 -8.61 4.86
N ILE A 326 11.92 -7.70 4.85
CA ILE A 326 13.35 -8.03 5.04
C ILE A 326 13.59 -8.63 6.44
N GLY A 327 12.94 -8.07 7.47
CA GLY A 327 13.02 -8.59 8.84
C GLY A 327 12.47 -10.02 8.94
N PHE A 328 11.32 -10.29 8.32
CA PHE A 328 10.77 -11.64 8.20
C PHE A 328 11.68 -12.60 7.40
N LEU A 329 12.23 -12.15 6.27
CA LEU A 329 13.11 -12.96 5.41
C LEU A 329 14.32 -13.52 6.17
N SER A 330 14.81 -12.79 7.18
CA SER A 330 15.89 -13.24 8.05
C SER A 330 15.59 -14.57 8.76
N TYR A 331 14.33 -14.79 9.14
CA TYR A 331 13.85 -16.08 9.66
C TYR A 331 13.53 -17.06 8.54
N ASN A 332 12.86 -16.62 7.48
CA ASN A 332 12.36 -17.49 6.43
C ASN A 332 13.49 -18.17 5.63
N LEU A 333 14.53 -17.41 5.24
CA LEU A 333 15.73 -17.94 4.60
C LEU A 333 16.61 -18.74 5.57
N GLY A 334 16.45 -18.51 6.88
CA GLY A 334 17.23 -19.17 7.92
C GLY A 334 18.56 -18.48 8.23
N LEU A 335 18.69 -17.18 7.95
CA LEU A 335 19.87 -16.37 8.28
C LEU A 335 20.12 -16.33 9.79
N LEU A 336 19.06 -16.37 10.60
CA LEU A 336 19.12 -16.46 12.06
C LEU A 336 19.21 -17.92 12.58
N GLY A 337 19.64 -18.84 11.71
CA GLY A 337 19.76 -20.27 11.99
C GLY A 337 18.56 -21.08 11.52
N THR A 338 18.82 -22.24 10.92
CA THR A 338 17.79 -23.12 10.31
C THR A 338 16.76 -23.65 11.32
N GLN A 339 17.11 -23.73 12.60
CA GLN A 339 16.20 -24.12 13.70
C GLN A 339 15.15 -23.04 14.01
N ARG A 340 15.41 -21.80 13.60
CA ARG A 340 14.53 -20.66 13.83
C ARG A 340 13.60 -20.37 12.66
N ARG A 341 13.65 -21.16 11.59
CA ARG A 341 12.84 -20.92 10.38
C ARG A 341 11.35 -20.78 10.69
N VAL A 342 10.72 -19.85 9.98
CA VAL A 342 9.29 -19.55 10.00
C VAL A 342 8.82 -19.44 8.56
N PHE A 343 7.66 -20.01 8.27
CA PHE A 343 7.00 -19.93 6.98
C PHE A 343 6.03 -18.76 6.93
N LEU A 344 5.79 -18.27 5.72
CA LEU A 344 4.93 -17.14 5.47
C LEU A 344 3.45 -17.47 5.78
N GLY A 345 3.00 -18.66 5.39
CA GLY A 345 1.62 -19.15 5.53
C GLY A 345 0.70 -18.60 4.43
N ASP A 346 -0.47 -19.22 4.21
CA ASP A 346 -1.44 -18.71 3.22
C ASP A 346 -1.94 -17.33 3.62
N ASN A 347 -2.02 -17.08 4.93
CA ASN A 347 -2.26 -15.79 5.48
C ASN A 347 -1.25 -14.71 5.06
N GLY A 348 0.04 -15.05 5.06
CA GLY A 348 1.08 -14.12 4.68
C GLY A 348 1.16 -13.90 3.17
N SER A 349 1.05 -14.95 2.36
CA SER A 349 1.09 -14.83 0.90
C SER A 349 -0.14 -14.10 0.35
N THR A 350 -1.32 -14.32 0.96
CA THR A 350 -2.54 -13.55 0.64
C THR A 350 -2.36 -12.07 0.98
N PHE A 351 -1.85 -11.75 2.18
CA PHE A 351 -1.59 -10.37 2.58
C PHE A 351 -0.56 -9.69 1.66
N LEU A 352 0.54 -10.35 1.31
CA LEU A 352 1.54 -9.79 0.39
C LEU A 352 0.99 -9.57 -1.01
N GLY A 353 0.22 -10.52 -1.55
CA GLY A 353 -0.46 -10.34 -2.84
C GLY A 353 -1.45 -9.19 -2.83
N PHE A 354 -2.23 -9.05 -1.75
CA PHE A 354 -3.15 -7.93 -1.54
C PHE A 354 -2.41 -6.59 -1.46
N LEU A 355 -1.33 -6.53 -0.67
CA LEU A 355 -0.48 -5.34 -0.56
C LEU A 355 0.10 -4.93 -1.91
N VAL A 356 0.69 -5.86 -2.65
CA VAL A 356 1.29 -5.58 -3.96
C VAL A 356 0.23 -5.10 -4.96
N ALA A 357 -0.90 -5.80 -5.07
CA ALA A 357 -1.96 -5.47 -6.02
C ALA A 357 -2.52 -4.06 -5.77
N TRP A 358 -2.89 -3.75 -4.52
CA TRP A 358 -3.45 -2.45 -4.18
C TRP A 358 -2.45 -1.32 -4.28
N THR A 359 -1.18 -1.57 -3.98
CA THR A 359 -0.14 -0.55 -4.16
C THR A 359 0.09 -0.26 -5.65
N CYS A 360 0.06 -1.29 -6.51
CA CYS A 360 0.09 -1.12 -7.97
C CYS A 360 -1.10 -0.29 -8.48
N ILE A 361 -2.32 -0.56 -8.01
CA ILE A 361 -3.52 0.20 -8.39
C ILE A 361 -3.41 1.65 -7.92
N ASN A 362 -3.04 1.88 -6.66
CA ASN A 362 -2.89 3.23 -6.11
C ASN A 362 -1.81 4.06 -6.83
N TYR A 363 -0.79 3.40 -7.40
CA TYR A 363 0.25 4.07 -8.18
C TYR A 363 -0.16 4.35 -9.63
N SER A 364 -1.09 3.57 -10.18
CA SER A 364 -1.44 3.62 -11.59
C SER A 364 -2.76 4.29 -11.90
N GLN A 365 -3.58 4.59 -10.90
CA GLN A 365 -4.92 5.16 -11.05
C GLN A 365 -5.05 6.52 -10.35
N GLY A 366 -6.06 7.30 -10.75
CA GLY A 366 -6.34 8.65 -10.22
C GLY A 366 -5.59 9.78 -10.94
N GLU A 367 -5.97 11.03 -10.65
CA GLU A 367 -5.44 12.23 -11.32
C GLU A 367 -3.93 12.43 -11.16
N SER A 368 -3.34 11.87 -10.10
CA SER A 368 -1.90 11.92 -9.82
C SER A 368 -1.20 10.57 -10.06
N SER A 369 -1.65 9.78 -11.04
CA SER A 369 -1.04 8.50 -11.39
C SER A 369 0.47 8.65 -11.63
N LEU A 370 1.27 7.80 -10.97
CA LEU A 370 2.73 7.86 -11.00
C LEU A 370 3.35 6.94 -12.06
N ILE A 371 2.60 5.92 -12.48
CA ILE A 371 3.02 4.92 -13.48
C ILE A 371 1.84 4.51 -14.37
N MET A 372 2.10 3.96 -15.55
CA MET A 372 1.06 3.35 -16.39
C MET A 372 0.54 2.03 -15.76
N PRO A 373 -0.75 1.69 -15.93
CA PRO A 373 -1.32 0.43 -15.41
C PRO A 373 -0.63 -0.83 -15.96
N VAL A 374 -0.20 -0.79 -17.24
CA VAL A 374 0.52 -1.90 -17.88
C VAL A 374 1.88 -2.15 -17.21
N THR A 375 2.53 -1.13 -16.67
CA THR A 375 3.80 -1.27 -15.93
C THR A 375 3.64 -2.17 -14.69
N CYS A 376 2.45 -2.22 -14.09
CA CYS A 376 2.17 -3.16 -12.99
C CYS A 376 2.28 -4.62 -13.42
N LEU A 377 1.93 -4.98 -14.66
CA LEU A 377 2.06 -6.35 -15.18
C LEU A 377 3.52 -6.81 -15.21
N TRP A 378 4.44 -5.91 -15.56
CA TRP A 378 5.88 -6.17 -15.54
C TRP A 378 6.41 -6.38 -14.12
N ILE A 379 5.91 -5.59 -13.17
CA ILE A 379 6.32 -5.64 -11.76
C ILE A 379 5.94 -6.98 -11.12
N VAL A 380 4.77 -7.51 -11.43
CA VAL A 380 4.29 -8.81 -10.91
C VAL A 380 4.40 -9.96 -11.91
N ALA A 381 5.22 -9.79 -12.96
CA ALA A 381 5.21 -10.67 -14.13
C ALA A 381 5.39 -12.15 -13.78
N ILE A 382 6.38 -12.50 -12.94
CA ILE A 382 6.65 -13.92 -12.66
C ILE A 382 5.51 -14.61 -11.89
N PRO A 383 5.03 -14.10 -10.73
CA PRO A 383 3.85 -14.66 -10.08
C PRO A 383 2.65 -14.75 -11.02
N LEU A 384 2.37 -13.67 -11.77
CA LEU A 384 1.21 -13.60 -12.66
C LEU A 384 1.28 -14.62 -13.80
N LEU A 385 2.40 -14.67 -14.51
CA LEU A 385 2.60 -15.58 -15.64
C LEU A 385 2.63 -17.04 -15.20
N ASP A 386 3.25 -17.36 -14.06
CA ASP A 386 3.21 -18.73 -13.52
C ASP A 386 1.77 -19.16 -13.22
N CYS A 387 1.01 -18.30 -12.52
CA CYS A 387 -0.39 -18.54 -12.19
C CYS A 387 -1.25 -18.77 -13.43
N VAL A 388 -1.19 -17.87 -14.40
CA VAL A 388 -1.96 -17.95 -15.66
C VAL A 388 -1.55 -19.20 -16.45
N GLY A 389 -0.24 -19.48 -16.56
CA GLY A 389 0.27 -20.63 -17.31
C GLY A 389 -0.19 -21.96 -16.73
N VAL A 390 -0.12 -22.10 -15.40
CA VAL A 390 -0.58 -23.29 -14.70
C VAL A 390 -2.09 -23.48 -14.86
N MET A 391 -2.89 -22.41 -14.68
CA MET A 391 -4.34 -22.49 -14.86
C MET A 391 -4.73 -22.87 -16.29
N PHE A 392 -4.08 -22.28 -17.29
CA PHE A 392 -4.31 -22.61 -18.69
C PHE A 392 -3.92 -24.05 -19.02
N GLN A 393 -2.74 -24.49 -18.56
CA GLN A 393 -2.27 -25.86 -18.76
C GLN A 393 -3.24 -26.87 -18.14
N ARG A 394 -3.67 -26.66 -16.89
CA ARG A 394 -4.64 -27.53 -16.21
C ARG A 394 -5.98 -27.59 -16.94
N ALA A 395 -6.50 -26.44 -17.38
CA ALA A 395 -7.74 -26.37 -18.13
C ALA A 395 -7.68 -27.18 -19.43
N THR A 396 -6.58 -27.07 -20.19
CA THR A 396 -6.38 -27.87 -21.43
C THR A 396 -6.24 -29.37 -21.18
N GLN A 397 -5.88 -29.78 -19.96
CA GLN A 397 -5.77 -31.18 -19.53
C GLN A 397 -7.02 -31.70 -18.81
N GLY A 398 -8.08 -30.89 -18.69
CA GLY A 398 -9.30 -31.28 -17.95
C GLY A 398 -9.11 -31.34 -16.43
N VAL A 399 -8.01 -30.78 -15.89
CA VAL A 399 -7.74 -30.70 -14.46
C VAL A 399 -8.31 -29.40 -13.90
N ALA A 400 -8.97 -29.45 -12.74
CA ALA A 400 -9.50 -28.25 -12.10
C ALA A 400 -8.37 -27.23 -11.80
N PRO A 401 -8.52 -25.94 -12.17
CA PRO A 401 -7.44 -24.95 -12.06
C PRO A 401 -6.84 -24.79 -10.66
N PHE A 402 -7.63 -25.03 -9.61
CA PHE A 402 -7.23 -24.87 -8.21
C PHE A 402 -6.75 -26.15 -7.53
N ASN A 403 -6.62 -27.26 -8.27
CA ASN A 403 -6.02 -28.46 -7.72
C ASN A 403 -4.54 -28.23 -7.41
N ALA A 404 -4.01 -28.86 -6.37
CA ALA A 404 -2.59 -28.77 -6.06
C ALA A 404 -1.75 -29.63 -7.02
N GLY A 405 -0.64 -29.10 -7.51
CA GLY A 405 0.27 -29.80 -8.44
C GLY A 405 1.72 -29.31 -8.36
N ARG A 406 2.64 -30.05 -9.01
CA ARG A 406 4.07 -29.72 -9.16
C ARG A 406 4.41 -29.05 -10.51
N ASP A 407 3.42 -28.44 -11.11
CA ASP A 407 3.43 -27.84 -12.45
C ASP A 407 3.86 -26.37 -12.46
N HIS A 408 4.12 -25.79 -11.29
CA HIS A 408 4.65 -24.45 -11.12
C HIS A 408 6.11 -24.31 -11.57
N ILE A 409 6.48 -23.12 -12.05
CA ILE A 409 7.83 -22.81 -12.54
C ILE A 409 8.92 -23.06 -11.48
N HIS A 410 8.62 -22.80 -10.21
CA HIS A 410 9.60 -23.00 -9.13
C HIS A 410 9.89 -24.49 -8.92
N HIS A 411 8.91 -25.38 -9.10
CA HIS A 411 9.15 -26.82 -9.03
C HIS A 411 9.94 -27.31 -10.26
N LYS A 412 9.57 -26.87 -11.46
CA LYS A 412 10.32 -27.20 -12.69
C LYS A 412 11.79 -26.78 -12.60
N LEU A 413 12.06 -25.59 -12.08
CA LEU A 413 13.43 -25.08 -11.90
C LEU A 413 14.15 -25.74 -10.72
N GLN A 414 13.46 -26.09 -9.64
CA GLN A 414 14.05 -26.89 -8.56
C GLN A 414 14.53 -28.24 -9.08
N ASP A 415 13.72 -28.90 -9.92
CA ASP A 415 14.07 -30.19 -10.51
C ASP A 415 15.22 -30.03 -11.54
N TYR A 416 15.28 -28.91 -12.27
CA TYR A 416 16.37 -28.60 -13.22
C TYR A 416 17.70 -28.26 -12.54
N PHE A 417 17.68 -27.41 -11.50
CA PHE A 417 18.89 -26.96 -10.79
C PHE A 417 19.32 -27.92 -9.67
N GLY A 418 18.42 -28.78 -9.18
CA GLY A 418 18.63 -29.58 -7.99
C GLY A 418 18.74 -28.75 -6.70
N SER A 419 18.37 -27.46 -6.71
CA SER A 419 18.55 -26.55 -5.58
C SER A 419 17.46 -25.48 -5.49
N SER A 420 16.85 -25.39 -4.30
CA SER A 420 15.88 -24.32 -3.98
C SER A 420 16.52 -22.94 -3.95
N TRP A 421 17.78 -22.85 -3.51
CA TRP A 421 18.49 -21.57 -3.42
C TRP A 421 18.86 -21.02 -4.80
N GLN A 422 19.34 -21.89 -5.71
CA GLN A 422 19.60 -21.49 -7.09
C GLN A 422 18.31 -21.08 -7.81
N THR A 423 17.21 -21.82 -7.58
CA THR A 423 15.89 -21.47 -8.10
C THR A 423 15.43 -20.10 -7.61
N LEU A 424 15.57 -19.81 -6.32
CA LEU A 424 15.23 -18.51 -5.73
C LEU A 424 16.02 -17.38 -6.39
N ILE A 425 17.35 -17.50 -6.46
CA ILE A 425 18.21 -16.47 -7.08
C ILE A 425 17.83 -16.25 -8.53
N PHE A 426 17.63 -17.32 -9.29
CA PHE A 426 17.27 -17.23 -10.71
C PHE A 426 15.92 -16.51 -10.91
N LEU A 427 14.88 -16.93 -10.18
CA LEU A 427 13.54 -16.34 -10.29
C LEU A 427 13.50 -14.90 -9.82
N CYS A 428 14.17 -14.55 -8.72
CA CYS A 428 14.27 -13.16 -8.27
C CYS A 428 15.05 -12.29 -9.26
N SER A 429 16.14 -12.80 -9.84
CA SER A 429 16.91 -12.09 -10.87
C SER A 429 16.09 -11.85 -12.14
N LEU A 430 15.35 -12.85 -12.58
CA LEU A 430 14.43 -12.73 -13.71
C LEU A 430 13.29 -11.75 -13.40
N GLY A 431 12.72 -11.79 -12.19
CA GLY A 431 11.71 -10.83 -11.75
C GLY A 431 12.21 -9.39 -11.75
N MET A 432 13.41 -9.15 -11.21
CA MET A 432 14.05 -7.83 -11.26
C MET A 432 14.28 -7.37 -12.70
N LEU A 433 14.77 -8.25 -13.57
CA LEU A 433 14.99 -7.94 -14.98
C LEU A 433 13.68 -7.52 -15.68
N LEU A 434 12.60 -8.29 -15.50
CA LEU A 434 11.30 -7.97 -16.10
C LEU A 434 10.72 -6.66 -15.56
N ALA A 435 10.80 -6.44 -14.25
CA ALA A 435 10.38 -5.17 -13.65
C ALA A 435 11.20 -3.99 -14.20
N SER A 436 12.52 -4.14 -14.36
CA SER A 436 13.39 -3.13 -14.97
C SER A 436 13.03 -2.84 -16.43
N ILE A 437 12.71 -3.86 -17.23
CA ILE A 437 12.24 -3.67 -18.62
C ILE A 437 10.96 -2.82 -18.63
N GLY A 438 9.98 -3.16 -17.78
CA GLY A 438 8.75 -2.37 -17.64
C GLY A 438 9.02 -0.91 -17.28
N ILE A 439 9.92 -0.66 -16.32
CA ILE A 439 10.32 0.69 -15.91
C ILE A 439 11.04 1.44 -17.04
N VAL A 440 11.90 0.78 -17.82
CA VAL A 440 12.59 1.42 -18.96
C VAL A 440 11.57 1.82 -20.03
N ILE A 441 10.58 0.96 -20.34
CA ILE A 441 9.51 1.28 -21.28
C ILE A 441 8.66 2.45 -20.75
N GLU A 442 8.32 2.42 -19.46
CA GLU A 442 7.61 3.49 -18.76
C GLU A 442 8.29 4.84 -18.96
N LYS A 443 9.62 4.89 -18.82
CA LYS A 443 10.38 6.15 -18.91
C LYS A 443 10.69 6.59 -20.34
N THR A 444 10.82 5.66 -21.28
CA THR A 444 11.26 5.97 -22.66
C THR A 444 10.12 6.09 -23.66
N THR A 445 9.20 5.12 -23.67
CA THR A 445 8.17 5.01 -24.70
C THR A 445 6.88 5.71 -24.30
N GLN A 446 6.52 5.71 -23.01
CA GLN A 446 5.30 6.33 -22.47
C GLN A 446 4.00 5.94 -23.22
N SER A 447 3.96 4.76 -23.83
CA SER A 447 2.77 4.19 -24.47
C SER A 447 2.45 2.83 -23.86
N SER A 448 1.25 2.73 -23.30
CA SER A 448 0.70 1.49 -22.73
C SER A 448 0.52 0.41 -23.79
N GLU A 449 0.19 0.78 -25.03
CA GLU A 449 -0.05 -0.15 -26.14
C GLU A 449 1.23 -0.90 -26.51
N ILE A 450 2.33 -0.16 -26.71
CA ILE A 450 3.63 -0.75 -27.03
C ILE A 450 4.12 -1.58 -25.86
N SER A 451 4.00 -1.07 -24.63
CA SER A 451 4.34 -1.82 -23.41
C SER A 451 3.58 -3.15 -23.31
N LEU A 452 2.28 -3.14 -23.60
CA LEU A 452 1.44 -4.33 -23.56
C LEU A 452 1.83 -5.33 -24.65
N LEU A 453 2.06 -4.89 -25.88
CA LEU A 453 2.48 -5.77 -26.98
C LEU A 453 3.82 -6.46 -26.67
N ILE A 454 4.80 -5.71 -26.15
CA ILE A 454 6.08 -6.27 -25.73
C ILE A 454 5.88 -7.25 -24.57
N PHE A 455 5.03 -6.91 -23.58
CA PHE A 455 4.72 -7.81 -22.47
C PHE A 455 4.12 -9.13 -22.95
N LEU A 456 3.17 -9.08 -23.90
CA LEU A 456 2.57 -10.28 -24.49
C LEU A 456 3.60 -11.13 -25.23
N GLY A 457 4.54 -10.50 -25.95
CA GLY A 457 5.65 -11.21 -26.59
C GLY A 457 6.56 -11.90 -25.56
N VAL A 458 6.90 -11.22 -24.46
CA VAL A 458 7.68 -11.79 -23.35
C VAL A 458 6.92 -12.93 -22.66
N ALA A 459 5.61 -12.76 -22.44
CA ALA A 459 4.74 -13.79 -21.87
C ALA A 459 4.72 -15.06 -22.74
N ALA A 460 4.60 -14.91 -24.07
CA ALA A 460 4.68 -16.03 -25.00
C ALA A 460 6.04 -16.75 -24.91
N CYS A 461 7.14 -16.00 -24.91
CA CYS A 461 8.49 -16.56 -24.71
C CYS A 461 8.62 -17.30 -23.37
N TYR A 462 8.09 -16.73 -22.28
CA TYR A 462 8.07 -17.35 -20.96
C TYR A 462 7.32 -18.68 -20.97
N PHE A 463 6.12 -18.74 -21.57
CA PHE A 463 5.34 -19.98 -21.66
C PHE A 463 6.04 -21.05 -22.50
N ILE A 464 6.65 -20.68 -23.63
CA ILE A 464 7.43 -21.60 -24.46
C ILE A 464 8.62 -22.17 -23.67
N ALA A 465 9.36 -21.32 -22.96
CA ALA A 465 10.50 -21.73 -22.14
C ALA A 465 10.07 -22.64 -20.98
N SER A 466 9.02 -22.27 -20.23
CA SER A 466 8.46 -23.05 -19.12
C SER A 466 8.00 -24.44 -19.55
N ASN A 467 7.37 -24.55 -20.72
CA ASN A 467 6.93 -25.84 -21.26
C ASN A 467 8.08 -26.73 -21.74
N ARG A 468 9.20 -26.15 -22.21
CA ARG A 468 10.39 -26.93 -22.58
C ARG A 468 11.09 -27.56 -21.37
N LEU A 469 11.04 -26.91 -20.21
CA LEU A 469 11.60 -27.48 -18.97
C LEU A 469 10.92 -28.81 -18.60
N ILE A 470 9.61 -28.94 -18.84
CA ILE A 470 8.84 -30.18 -18.56
C ILE A 470 9.39 -31.37 -19.37
N LYS A 471 9.71 -31.16 -20.65
CA LYS A 471 10.13 -32.25 -21.55
C LYS A 471 11.50 -32.82 -21.20
N LYS A 472 12.39 -32.02 -20.60
CA LYS A 472 13.75 -32.44 -20.29
C LYS A 472 13.79 -33.35 -19.07
N THR A 473 13.02 -33.03 -18.03
CA THR A 473 12.89 -33.85 -16.82
C THR A 473 12.26 -35.22 -17.09
N ALA A 474 11.39 -35.33 -18.10
CA ALA A 474 10.78 -36.60 -18.52
C ALA A 474 11.66 -37.43 -19.49
N ALA A 475 12.73 -36.86 -20.03
CA ALA A 475 13.67 -37.57 -20.92
C ALA A 475 14.88 -38.16 -20.17
N ASP A 476 15.12 -37.72 -18.92
CA ASP A 476 16.19 -38.18 -18.04
C ASP A 476 15.69 -39.22 -17.00
N VAL A 477 14.45 -39.71 -17.13
CA VAL A 477 13.83 -40.81 -16.38
C VAL A 477 13.40 -41.89 -17.36
#